data_AF-D4DR45-F1
#
_entry.id   AF-D4DR45-F1
#
_cell.length_a   1.000
_cell.length_b   1.000
_cell.length_c   1.000
_cell.angle_alpha   90.00
_cell.angle_beta   90.00
_cell.angle_gamma   90.00
#
_symmetry.space_group_name_H-M   'P 1'
#
loop_
_entity.id
_entity.type
_entity.pdbx_description
1 polymer ?
#
loop_
_entity_poly.entity_id
_entity_poly.type
_entity_poly.pdbx_seq_one_letter_code
_entity_poly.pdbx_strand_id
1 'polypeptide(L)'
;MPSENRFSDGLKTRKPNIMKLSQAVAVEVEAAFAACGLASSPIVLQPTKNAEHGDYQINGVMAAAKRHNRNPRELAQQVADKLSGNHVIESAEVAGPGFINLRLRADFLAQNLSHALHSGHLGIRKTDKPQTVVIDYSSPNLAKEMHVGHLRSSIIGDSISRVLEFMGNTVIRQNHVGDWGTQFGMLVAYLVEQQKDNAAFELADLEQFYRAAKVRFDEDPAFADTAREYVVKLQGGDETVLALWKQFVDISLSHAQAVYDTLGLKLRPEDVAGESKYNDDLQPVVDDLVQKGLAVEDDGAKVVFLDEFKNKEGEPAAFIVQKQGGGFLYASTDLACLRYRIGRLKADRLLYVVDHRQALHFEQLFTTSRKAGYLPENAKAEFIGFGTMMGKDGKPFKTRTGDTVKLVDLLTEAVERATALVKEKIPNWARMRRRKSAKPSASARSNTPI
;
A
#
# COMPACT_ATOMS: atom_id res chain seq x y z
N MET A 1 -71.18 -7.69 18.29
CA MET A 1 -70.69 -6.98 17.09
C MET A 1 -70.86 -5.48 17.31
N PRO A 2 -70.04 -4.59 16.71
CA PRO A 2 -68.80 -4.78 15.93
C PRO A 2 -67.56 -4.21 16.67
N SER A 3 -66.38 -4.84 16.64
CA SER A 3 -65.26 -4.70 15.68
C SER A 3 -64.68 -3.30 15.52
N GLU A 4 -63.39 -3.12 15.85
CA GLU A 4 -62.42 -2.54 14.92
C GLU A 4 -60.95 -2.72 15.35
N ASN A 5 -60.11 -2.92 14.33
CA ASN A 5 -58.71 -3.30 14.34
C ASN A 5 -57.77 -2.35 15.10
N ARG A 6 -56.81 -2.91 15.84
CA ARG A 6 -55.48 -2.29 16.05
C ARG A 6 -54.36 -3.33 15.92
N PHE A 7 -54.28 -3.95 14.74
CA PHE A 7 -53.09 -4.65 14.25
C PHE A 7 -52.56 -3.88 13.05
N SER A 8 -51.94 -2.73 13.27
CA SER A 8 -51.19 -2.01 12.22
C SER A 8 -50.36 -0.88 12.82
N ASP A 9 -49.33 -1.21 13.61
CA ASP A 9 -48.28 -0.23 13.89
C ASP A 9 -46.96 -0.94 14.21
N GLY A 10 -46.36 -1.50 13.15
CA GLY A 10 -45.10 -2.25 13.23
C GLY A 10 -44.22 -2.15 11.98
N LEU A 11 -44.63 -1.44 10.92
CA LEU A 11 -43.78 -1.11 9.78
C LEU A 11 -43.11 0.26 10.00
N LYS A 12 -42.34 0.39 11.08
CA LYS A 12 -41.25 1.38 11.08
C LYS A 12 -40.16 0.83 10.17
N THR A 13 -40.08 1.41 8.98
CA THR A 13 -39.02 1.30 7.99
C THR A 13 -37.66 1.06 8.64
N ARG A 14 -37.23 -0.22 8.70
CA ARG A 14 -35.82 -0.54 8.94
C ARG A 14 -35.05 0.08 7.78
N LYS A 15 -34.10 0.97 8.07
CA LYS A 15 -33.11 1.39 7.06
C LYS A 15 -32.57 0.11 6.41
N PRO A 16 -32.54 -0.01 5.07
CA PRO A 16 -32.02 -1.21 4.44
C PRO A 16 -30.58 -1.39 4.95
N ASN A 17 -30.35 -2.49 5.66
CA ASN A 17 -29.05 -2.82 6.20
C ASN A 17 -28.20 -3.25 5.00
N ILE A 18 -27.50 -2.29 4.37
CA ILE A 18 -26.69 -2.55 3.18
C ILE A 18 -25.52 -3.44 3.61
N MET A 19 -25.68 -4.73 3.35
CA MET A 19 -24.68 -5.77 3.58
C MET A 19 -24.05 -6.13 2.24
N LYS A 20 -22.78 -6.59 2.25
CA LYS A 20 -22.20 -7.21 1.04
C LYS A 20 -23.09 -8.38 0.62
N LEU A 21 -23.18 -8.64 -0.68
CA LEU A 21 -24.02 -9.72 -1.22
C LEU A 21 -23.79 -11.05 -0.48
N SER A 22 -22.52 -11.44 -0.30
CA SER A 22 -22.15 -12.65 0.44
C SER A 22 -22.56 -12.63 1.91
N GLN A 23 -22.60 -11.46 2.57
CA GLN A 23 -23.06 -11.33 3.96
C GLN A 23 -24.58 -11.46 4.06
N ALA A 24 -25.32 -10.83 3.13
CA ALA A 24 -26.78 -10.98 3.05
C ALA A 24 -27.17 -12.46 2.85
N VAL A 25 -26.46 -13.18 1.96
CA VAL A 25 -26.67 -14.62 1.78
C VAL A 25 -26.26 -15.41 3.03
N ALA A 26 -25.11 -15.09 3.64
CA ALA A 26 -24.63 -15.77 4.83
C ALA A 26 -25.61 -15.69 6.00
N VAL A 27 -26.27 -14.54 6.22
CA VAL A 27 -27.28 -14.36 7.28
C VAL A 27 -28.46 -15.34 7.10
N GLU A 28 -28.97 -15.48 5.88
CA GLU A 28 -30.04 -16.44 5.59
C GLU A 28 -29.57 -17.89 5.80
N VAL A 29 -28.35 -18.21 5.38
CA VAL A 29 -27.76 -19.54 5.56
C VAL A 29 -27.53 -19.87 7.04
N GLU A 30 -27.04 -18.92 7.84
CA GLU A 30 -26.87 -19.07 9.29
C GLU A 30 -28.21 -19.29 10.00
N ALA A 31 -29.25 -18.55 9.60
CA ALA A 31 -30.60 -18.74 10.13
C ALA A 31 -31.16 -20.14 9.79
N ALA A 32 -30.95 -20.62 8.56
CA ALA A 32 -31.34 -21.97 8.17
C ALA A 32 -30.55 -23.06 8.92
N PHE A 33 -29.24 -22.88 9.09
CA PHE A 33 -28.41 -23.78 9.91
C PHE A 33 -28.91 -23.83 11.35
N ALA A 34 -29.19 -22.68 11.97
CA ALA A 34 -29.72 -22.61 13.32
C ALA A 34 -31.07 -23.33 13.45
N ALA A 35 -31.98 -23.14 12.49
CA ALA A 35 -33.28 -23.82 12.45
C ALA A 35 -33.16 -25.36 12.32
N CYS A 36 -32.05 -25.85 11.76
CA CYS A 36 -31.74 -27.28 11.64
C CYS A 36 -30.90 -27.83 12.82
N GLY A 37 -30.65 -27.02 13.86
CA GLY A 37 -29.86 -27.40 15.03
C GLY A 37 -28.34 -27.33 14.83
N LEU A 38 -27.87 -26.54 13.86
CA LEU A 38 -26.46 -26.43 13.44
C LEU A 38 -25.84 -25.06 13.75
N ALA A 39 -26.36 -24.31 14.72
CA ALA A 39 -25.97 -22.91 14.98
C ALA A 39 -24.46 -22.71 15.23
N SER A 40 -23.76 -23.71 15.75
CA SER A 40 -22.31 -23.67 16.02
C SER A 40 -21.44 -24.24 14.87
N SER A 41 -22.06 -24.66 13.77
CA SER A 41 -21.35 -25.24 12.63
C SER A 41 -21.01 -24.18 11.58
N PRO A 42 -19.78 -24.18 11.02
CA PRO A 42 -19.42 -23.22 9.99
C PRO A 42 -20.20 -23.49 8.70
N ILE A 43 -20.79 -22.45 8.11
CA ILE A 43 -21.61 -22.56 6.89
C ILE A 43 -20.78 -22.87 5.64
N VAL A 44 -19.53 -22.40 5.59
CA VAL A 44 -18.61 -22.48 4.43
C VAL A 44 -19.33 -22.11 3.11
N LEU A 45 -19.68 -20.82 2.98
CA LEU A 45 -20.30 -20.26 1.78
C LEU A 45 -19.22 -19.83 0.77
N GLN A 46 -19.40 -20.18 -0.50
CA GLN A 46 -18.48 -19.83 -1.59
C GLN A 46 -19.26 -19.43 -2.85
N PRO A 47 -18.79 -18.49 -3.68
CA PRO A 47 -19.33 -18.30 -5.01
C PRO A 47 -19.17 -19.56 -5.86
N THR A 48 -20.14 -19.85 -6.72
CA THR A 48 -20.04 -20.93 -7.70
C THR A 48 -19.06 -20.55 -8.82
N LYS A 49 -18.45 -21.56 -9.45
CA LYS A 49 -17.62 -21.36 -10.65
C LYS A 49 -18.44 -21.41 -11.95
N ASN A 50 -19.51 -22.20 -11.95
CA ASN A 50 -20.41 -22.37 -13.08
C ASN A 50 -21.79 -21.83 -12.69
N ALA A 51 -22.32 -20.89 -13.47
CA ALA A 51 -23.62 -20.27 -13.26
C ALA A 51 -24.79 -21.26 -13.38
N GLU A 52 -24.59 -22.43 -14.01
CA GLU A 52 -25.58 -23.51 -14.02
C GLU A 52 -25.85 -24.04 -12.60
N HIS A 53 -24.85 -23.96 -11.70
CA HIS A 53 -24.97 -24.37 -10.30
C HIS A 53 -25.50 -23.24 -9.38
N GLY A 54 -25.99 -22.13 -9.95
CA GLY A 54 -26.44 -20.96 -9.19
C GLY A 54 -25.32 -19.97 -8.91
N ASP A 55 -25.49 -19.12 -7.90
CA ASP A 55 -24.59 -18.01 -7.55
C ASP A 55 -23.64 -18.35 -6.39
N TYR A 56 -24.14 -19.11 -5.42
CA TYR A 56 -23.38 -19.52 -4.23
C TYR A 56 -23.57 -21.00 -3.94
N GLN A 57 -22.61 -21.60 -3.24
CA GLN A 57 -22.65 -22.98 -2.76
C GLN A 57 -22.31 -23.05 -1.27
N ILE A 58 -23.06 -23.86 -0.53
CA ILE A 58 -22.82 -24.18 0.87
C ILE A 58 -22.05 -25.51 0.95
N ASN A 59 -20.89 -25.49 1.60
CA ASN A 59 -20.04 -26.68 1.77
C ASN A 59 -19.98 -27.17 3.23
N GLY A 60 -20.52 -26.41 4.18
CA GLY A 60 -20.40 -26.68 5.61
C GLY A 60 -21.22 -27.86 6.14
N VAL A 61 -22.26 -28.27 5.39
CA VAL A 61 -23.23 -29.28 5.85
C VAL A 61 -22.57 -30.64 6.09
N MET A 62 -21.60 -31.05 5.27
CA MET A 62 -20.92 -32.34 5.43
C MET A 62 -20.16 -32.42 6.76
N ALA A 63 -19.42 -31.37 7.11
CA ALA A 63 -18.69 -31.31 8.38
C ALA A 63 -19.65 -31.24 9.57
N ALA A 64 -20.76 -30.51 9.43
CA ALA A 64 -21.81 -30.43 10.45
C ALA A 64 -22.48 -31.79 10.68
N ALA A 65 -22.89 -32.47 9.62
CA ALA A 65 -23.51 -33.80 9.67
C ALA A 65 -22.64 -34.83 10.38
N LYS A 66 -21.32 -34.82 10.09
CA LYS A 66 -20.35 -35.69 10.76
C LYS A 66 -20.28 -35.45 12.27
N ARG A 67 -20.29 -34.18 12.73
CA ARG A 67 -20.26 -33.86 14.17
C ARG A 67 -21.53 -34.28 14.90
N HIS A 68 -22.67 -34.19 14.24
CA HIS A 68 -23.97 -34.53 14.82
C HIS A 68 -24.39 -35.98 14.57
N ASN A 69 -23.53 -36.80 13.93
CA ASN A 69 -23.82 -38.18 13.54
C ASN A 69 -25.13 -38.33 12.74
N ARG A 70 -25.35 -37.43 11.77
CA ARG A 70 -26.54 -37.39 10.90
C ARG A 70 -26.17 -37.67 9.44
N ASN A 71 -27.12 -38.13 8.64
CA ASN A 71 -26.93 -38.29 7.19
C ASN A 71 -26.71 -36.92 6.53
N PRO A 72 -25.56 -36.67 5.85
CA PRO A 72 -25.25 -35.38 5.24
C PRO A 72 -26.25 -34.92 4.17
N ARG A 73 -26.78 -35.84 3.36
CA ARG A 73 -27.69 -35.50 2.27
C ARG A 73 -29.07 -35.13 2.80
N GLU A 74 -29.57 -35.87 3.79
CA GLU A 74 -30.83 -35.54 4.48
C GLU A 74 -30.73 -34.21 5.22
N LEU A 75 -29.60 -33.96 5.89
CA LEU A 75 -29.36 -32.68 6.56
C LEU A 75 -29.29 -31.52 5.56
N ALA A 76 -28.62 -31.73 4.42
CA ALA A 76 -28.57 -30.74 3.35
C ALA A 76 -29.95 -30.42 2.80
N GLN A 77 -30.80 -31.43 2.63
CA GLN A 77 -32.19 -31.23 2.19
C GLN A 77 -32.98 -30.40 3.20
N GLN A 78 -32.87 -30.71 4.50
CA GLN A 78 -33.54 -29.91 5.55
C GLN A 78 -33.11 -28.44 5.54
N VAL A 79 -31.82 -28.18 5.33
CA VAL A 79 -31.30 -26.80 5.21
C VAL A 79 -31.80 -26.14 3.93
N ALA A 80 -31.77 -26.85 2.79
CA ALA A 80 -32.26 -26.34 1.51
C ALA A 80 -33.75 -25.97 1.57
N ASP A 81 -34.57 -26.81 2.19
CA ASP A 81 -36.02 -26.56 2.36
C ASP A 81 -36.31 -25.30 3.19
N LYS A 82 -35.41 -24.93 4.13
CA LYS A 82 -35.52 -23.70 4.91
C LYS A 82 -35.06 -22.44 4.16
N LEU A 83 -34.22 -22.60 3.14
CA LEU A 83 -33.68 -21.51 2.33
C LEU A 83 -34.52 -21.23 1.09
N SER A 84 -35.09 -22.27 0.49
CA SER A 84 -35.82 -22.19 -0.77
C SER A 84 -37.01 -21.24 -0.66
N GLY A 85 -37.14 -20.33 -1.62
CA GLY A 85 -38.26 -19.39 -1.69
C GLY A 85 -38.23 -18.23 -0.70
N ASN A 86 -37.13 -17.99 0.03
CA ASN A 86 -37.01 -16.82 0.90
C ASN A 86 -36.80 -15.51 0.09
N HIS A 87 -36.72 -14.36 0.77
CA HIS A 87 -36.65 -13.06 0.12
C HIS A 87 -35.31 -12.76 -0.61
N VAL A 88 -34.25 -13.52 -0.32
CA VAL A 88 -32.90 -13.37 -0.93
C VAL A 88 -32.61 -14.50 -1.93
N ILE A 89 -33.05 -15.72 -1.63
CA ILE A 89 -32.73 -16.97 -2.32
C ILE A 89 -34.02 -17.47 -2.98
N GLU A 90 -33.96 -17.63 -4.30
CA GLU A 90 -35.07 -18.18 -5.09
C GLU A 90 -35.13 -19.69 -4.95
N SER A 91 -34.00 -20.39 -5.19
CA SER A 91 -33.90 -21.83 -5.04
C SER A 91 -32.65 -22.26 -4.28
N ALA A 92 -32.78 -23.36 -3.55
CA ALA A 92 -31.70 -24.05 -2.88
C ALA A 92 -31.76 -25.54 -3.24
N GLU A 93 -30.74 -26.05 -3.93
CA GLU A 93 -30.74 -27.39 -4.51
C GLU A 93 -29.57 -28.23 -3.96
N VAL A 94 -29.88 -29.43 -3.47
CA VAL A 94 -28.84 -30.33 -2.95
C VAL A 94 -28.08 -30.97 -4.10
N ALA A 95 -26.76 -30.81 -4.11
CA ALA A 95 -25.85 -31.40 -5.06
C ALA A 95 -24.91 -32.42 -4.39
N GLY A 96 -24.69 -33.55 -5.07
CA GLY A 96 -23.75 -34.59 -4.63
C GLY A 96 -24.04 -35.11 -3.20
N PRO A 97 -23.02 -35.23 -2.33
CA PRO A 97 -23.17 -35.85 -1.01
C PRO A 97 -23.78 -34.93 0.06
N GLY A 98 -24.00 -33.65 -0.23
CA GLY A 98 -24.50 -32.68 0.75
C GLY A 98 -24.07 -31.22 0.51
N PHE A 99 -23.68 -30.87 -0.71
CA PHE A 99 -23.54 -29.47 -1.11
C PHE A 99 -24.93 -28.88 -1.34
N ILE A 100 -25.09 -27.57 -1.16
CA ILE A 100 -26.33 -26.87 -1.48
C ILE A 100 -26.00 -25.71 -2.41
N ASN A 101 -26.50 -25.79 -3.64
CA ASN A 101 -26.41 -24.75 -4.65
C ASN A 101 -27.53 -23.72 -4.42
N LEU A 102 -27.20 -22.45 -4.42
CA LEU A 102 -28.11 -21.34 -4.14
C LEU A 102 -28.25 -20.45 -5.37
N ARG A 103 -29.49 -20.18 -5.79
CA ARG A 103 -29.83 -19.15 -6.79
C ARG A 103 -30.45 -17.95 -6.10
N LEU A 104 -29.94 -16.77 -6.39
CA LEU A 104 -30.44 -15.52 -5.84
C LEU A 104 -31.71 -15.09 -6.56
N ARG A 105 -32.63 -14.49 -5.78
CA ARG A 105 -33.88 -13.95 -6.30
C ARG A 105 -33.63 -12.73 -7.17
N ALA A 106 -34.19 -12.72 -8.37
CA ALA A 106 -34.10 -11.60 -9.31
C ALA A 106 -34.55 -10.25 -8.72
N ASP A 107 -35.65 -10.22 -7.97
CA ASP A 107 -36.15 -9.00 -7.32
C ASP A 107 -35.16 -8.44 -6.30
N PHE A 108 -34.50 -9.32 -5.53
CA PHE A 108 -33.46 -8.93 -4.58
C PHE A 108 -32.26 -8.33 -5.32
N LEU A 109 -31.82 -8.94 -6.41
CA LEU A 109 -30.74 -8.40 -7.25
C LEU A 109 -31.11 -7.03 -7.85
N ALA A 110 -32.32 -6.89 -8.40
CA ALA A 110 -32.80 -5.66 -9.02
C ALA A 110 -32.88 -4.51 -8.00
N GLN A 111 -33.36 -4.78 -6.79
CA GLN A 111 -33.41 -3.80 -5.71
C GLN A 111 -32.00 -3.34 -5.29
N ASN A 112 -31.06 -4.28 -5.14
CA ASN A 112 -29.67 -3.94 -4.80
C ASN A 112 -28.99 -3.14 -5.91
N LEU A 113 -29.23 -3.48 -7.18
CA LEU A 113 -28.70 -2.73 -8.32
C LEU A 113 -29.26 -1.31 -8.36
N SER A 114 -30.57 -1.15 -8.20
CA SER A 114 -31.21 0.17 -8.13
C SER A 114 -30.61 1.00 -7.00
N HIS A 115 -30.47 0.42 -5.80
CA HIS A 115 -29.84 1.11 -4.68
C HIS A 115 -28.38 1.52 -4.97
N ALA A 116 -27.59 0.62 -5.56
CA ALA A 116 -26.20 0.89 -5.91
C ALA A 116 -26.09 2.09 -6.86
N LEU A 117 -26.94 2.16 -7.89
CA LEU A 117 -26.97 3.26 -8.85
C LEU A 117 -27.29 4.62 -8.21
N HIS A 118 -28.18 4.66 -7.21
CA HIS A 118 -28.59 5.91 -6.55
C HIS A 118 -27.66 6.36 -5.40
N SER A 119 -26.80 5.46 -4.89
CA SER A 119 -25.95 5.76 -3.73
C SER A 119 -24.74 6.67 -4.01
N GLY A 120 -24.38 6.89 -5.29
CA GLY A 120 -23.17 7.64 -5.68
C GLY A 120 -21.83 6.92 -5.39
N HIS A 121 -21.85 5.82 -4.64
CA HIS A 121 -20.68 4.98 -4.29
C HIS A 121 -20.93 3.49 -4.58
N LEU A 122 -21.86 3.19 -5.50
CA LEU A 122 -22.20 1.84 -5.96
C LEU A 122 -22.60 0.88 -4.82
N GLY A 123 -23.19 1.41 -3.75
CA GLY A 123 -23.62 0.63 -2.59
C GLY A 123 -22.46 0.11 -1.74
N ILE A 124 -21.21 0.51 -2.02
CA ILE A 124 -20.04 0.08 -1.25
C ILE A 124 -20.05 0.82 0.10
N ARG A 125 -20.33 0.07 1.17
CA ARG A 125 -20.36 0.60 2.53
C ARG A 125 -18.95 0.94 3.01
N LYS A 126 -18.81 2.09 3.66
CA LYS A 126 -17.59 2.46 4.39
C LYS A 126 -17.44 1.59 5.65
N THR A 127 -16.21 1.42 6.13
CA THR A 127 -15.96 0.71 7.39
C THR A 127 -16.68 1.38 8.56
N ASP A 128 -17.28 0.58 9.44
CA ASP A 128 -17.87 1.08 10.69
C ASP A 128 -16.79 1.41 11.74
N LYS A 129 -15.57 0.95 11.51
CA LYS A 129 -14.39 1.18 12.35
C LYS A 129 -13.28 1.78 11.49
N PRO A 130 -13.32 3.09 11.20
CA PRO A 130 -12.27 3.75 10.44
C PRO A 130 -10.94 3.67 11.19
N GLN A 131 -9.88 3.36 10.46
CA GLN A 131 -8.51 3.34 10.99
C GLN A 131 -7.73 4.51 10.42
N THR A 132 -6.74 5.00 11.17
CA THR A 132 -5.65 5.82 10.66
C THR A 132 -4.59 4.89 10.08
N VAL A 133 -4.47 4.88 8.75
CA VAL A 133 -3.52 4.04 8.03
C VAL A 133 -2.41 4.91 7.46
N VAL A 134 -1.18 4.69 7.92
CA VAL A 134 0.00 5.28 7.29
C VAL A 134 0.51 4.30 6.23
N ILE A 135 0.63 4.76 4.98
CA ILE A 135 1.15 3.97 3.87
C ILE A 135 2.42 4.60 3.30
N ASP A 136 3.49 3.83 3.35
CA ASP A 136 4.82 4.16 2.84
C ASP A 136 5.00 3.52 1.46
N TYR A 137 5.19 4.35 0.44
CA TYR A 137 5.34 3.90 -0.92
C TYR A 137 6.03 4.94 -1.82
N SER A 138 6.47 4.48 -2.99
CA SER A 138 7.36 5.18 -3.92
C SER A 138 8.79 5.27 -3.40
N SER A 139 9.01 6.10 -2.37
CA SER A 139 10.22 6.23 -1.57
C SER A 139 11.53 6.17 -2.39
N PRO A 140 11.68 7.02 -3.44
CA PRO A 140 12.89 7.03 -4.26
C PRO A 140 14.10 7.60 -3.51
N ASN A 141 15.29 7.13 -3.87
CA ASN A 141 16.54 7.76 -3.45
C ASN A 141 16.82 9.00 -4.32
N LEU A 142 16.88 10.18 -3.71
CA LEU A 142 16.95 11.45 -4.44
C LEU A 142 18.33 11.75 -5.05
N ALA A 143 19.37 11.01 -4.66
CA ALA A 143 20.69 11.12 -5.26
C ALA A 143 20.74 10.52 -6.69
N LYS A 144 19.68 9.83 -7.14
CA LYS A 144 19.59 9.19 -8.45
C LYS A 144 18.21 9.39 -9.04
N GLU A 145 18.10 9.22 -10.36
CA GLU A 145 16.78 9.22 -11.00
C GLU A 145 15.91 8.04 -10.55
N MET A 146 14.60 8.24 -10.58
CA MET A 146 13.64 7.17 -10.35
C MET A 146 13.75 6.08 -11.43
N HIS A 147 13.95 4.84 -10.99
CA HIS A 147 13.94 3.67 -11.85
C HIS A 147 12.71 2.76 -11.63
N VAL A 148 12.59 1.73 -12.46
CA VAL A 148 11.47 0.75 -12.47
C VAL A 148 11.19 0.04 -11.14
N GLY A 149 12.14 0.03 -10.21
CA GLY A 149 11.95 -0.51 -8.86
C GLY A 149 10.94 0.33 -8.07
N HIS A 150 11.11 1.65 -8.11
CA HIS A 150 10.21 2.61 -7.46
C HIS A 150 8.84 2.67 -8.15
N LEU A 151 8.75 2.33 -9.45
CA LEU A 151 7.48 2.29 -10.18
C LEU A 151 6.48 1.32 -9.55
N ARG A 152 6.93 0.11 -9.23
CA ARG A 152 6.05 -0.92 -8.63
C ARG A 152 5.50 -0.45 -7.30
N SER A 153 6.36 0.04 -6.42
CA SER A 153 5.94 0.61 -5.14
C SER A 153 4.95 1.74 -5.34
N SER A 154 5.25 2.66 -6.26
CA SER A 154 4.39 3.81 -6.60
C SER A 154 2.98 3.39 -7.00
N ILE A 155 2.83 2.46 -7.94
CA ILE A 155 1.51 2.01 -8.44
C ILE A 155 0.76 1.17 -7.41
N ILE A 156 1.44 0.21 -6.76
CA ILE A 156 0.82 -0.70 -5.79
C ILE A 156 0.34 0.10 -4.58
N GLY A 157 1.21 0.94 -4.02
CA GLY A 157 0.89 1.78 -2.87
C GLY A 157 -0.23 2.78 -3.19
N ASP A 158 -0.20 3.42 -4.36
CA ASP A 158 -1.27 4.35 -4.75
C ASP A 158 -2.62 3.64 -4.87
N SER A 159 -2.66 2.45 -5.48
CA SER A 159 -3.87 1.63 -5.57
C SER A 159 -4.43 1.26 -4.19
N ILE A 160 -3.57 0.75 -3.29
CA ILE A 160 -3.97 0.40 -1.92
C ILE A 160 -4.49 1.63 -1.18
N SER A 161 -3.81 2.77 -1.30
CA SER A 161 -4.21 4.02 -0.65
C SER A 161 -5.61 4.46 -1.08
N ARG A 162 -5.92 4.39 -2.38
CA ARG A 162 -7.25 4.73 -2.92
C ARG A 162 -8.33 3.80 -2.44
N VAL A 163 -8.05 2.49 -2.39
CA VAL A 163 -9.02 1.50 -1.86
C VAL A 163 -9.32 1.77 -0.39
N LEU A 164 -8.30 2.03 0.42
CA LEU A 164 -8.47 2.32 1.84
C LEU A 164 -9.25 3.62 2.09
N GLU A 165 -8.97 4.69 1.35
CA GLU A 165 -9.71 5.95 1.39
C GLU A 165 -11.17 5.74 0.95
N PHE A 166 -11.39 5.02 -0.14
CA PHE A 166 -12.73 4.73 -0.65
C PHE A 166 -13.55 3.92 0.36
N MET A 167 -12.90 2.99 1.09
CA MET A 167 -13.49 2.24 2.19
C MET A 167 -13.71 3.08 3.46
N GLY A 168 -13.30 4.36 3.49
CA GLY A 168 -13.56 5.29 4.58
C GLY A 168 -12.50 5.34 5.69
N ASN A 169 -11.30 4.81 5.46
CA ASN A 169 -10.17 4.98 6.38
C ASN A 169 -9.52 6.36 6.21
N THR A 170 -8.89 6.86 7.28
CA THR A 170 -7.99 8.02 7.19
C THR A 170 -6.66 7.53 6.68
N VAL A 171 -6.27 7.91 5.46
CA VAL A 171 -5.01 7.48 4.85
C VAL A 171 -4.00 8.62 4.88
N ILE A 172 -2.85 8.37 5.50
CA ILE A 172 -1.70 9.28 5.51
C ILE A 172 -0.63 8.67 4.62
N ARG A 173 -0.41 9.28 3.47
CA ARG A 173 0.66 8.87 2.55
C ARG A 173 1.99 9.39 3.10
N GLN A 174 3.03 8.59 3.00
CA GLN A 174 4.40 8.98 3.33
C GLN A 174 5.31 8.57 2.17
N ASN A 175 5.90 9.55 1.52
CA ASN A 175 6.98 9.33 0.56
C ASN A 175 8.29 9.37 1.33
N HIS A 176 8.81 8.20 1.71
CA HIS A 176 10.01 8.06 2.54
C HIS A 176 11.27 8.15 1.68
N VAL A 177 11.48 9.34 1.11
CA VAL A 177 12.57 9.60 0.16
C VAL A 177 13.94 9.44 0.81
N GLY A 178 14.87 8.84 0.08
CA GLY A 178 16.28 8.77 0.46
C GLY A 178 16.95 10.09 0.18
N ASP A 179 16.77 11.05 1.09
CA ASP A 179 17.28 12.43 1.02
C ASP A 179 18.49 12.67 1.93
N TRP A 180 18.99 11.63 2.61
CA TRP A 180 20.13 11.73 3.51
C TRP A 180 21.18 10.65 3.23
N GLY A 181 22.44 10.92 3.55
CA GLY A 181 23.55 9.97 3.39
C GLY A 181 24.84 10.59 2.87
N THR A 182 25.92 9.82 2.93
CA THR A 182 27.27 10.29 2.58
C THR A 182 27.41 10.68 1.11
N GLN A 183 26.57 10.12 0.23
CA GLN A 183 26.52 10.46 -1.18
C GLN A 183 26.19 11.94 -1.43
N PHE A 184 25.49 12.63 -0.51
CA PHE A 184 25.19 14.04 -0.67
C PHE A 184 26.43 14.93 -0.53
N GLY A 185 27.49 14.49 0.16
CA GLY A 185 28.72 15.25 0.27
C GLY A 185 29.40 15.50 -1.08
N MET A 186 29.53 14.45 -1.90
CA MET A 186 30.09 14.60 -3.25
C MET A 186 29.16 15.38 -4.19
N LEU A 187 27.84 15.26 -4.03
CA LEU A 187 26.87 15.98 -4.84
C LEU A 187 26.90 17.48 -4.54
N VAL A 188 26.98 17.86 -3.26
CA VAL A 188 27.12 19.26 -2.85
C VAL A 188 28.48 19.82 -3.29
N ALA A 189 29.57 19.07 -3.10
CA ALA A 189 30.90 19.49 -3.57
C ALA A 189 30.90 19.78 -5.08
N TYR A 190 30.33 18.87 -5.87
CA TYR A 190 30.23 19.03 -7.32
C TYR A 190 29.30 20.17 -7.73
N LEU A 191 28.19 20.38 -7.02
CA LEU A 191 27.27 21.49 -7.27
C LEU A 191 27.99 22.84 -7.10
N VAL A 192 28.80 22.97 -6.05
CA VAL A 192 29.59 24.18 -5.78
C VAL A 192 30.64 24.42 -6.87
N GLU A 193 31.31 23.37 -7.38
CA GLU A 193 32.21 23.51 -8.54
C GLU A 193 31.45 24.03 -9.77
N GLN A 194 30.31 23.41 -10.13
CA GLN A 194 29.55 23.81 -11.32
C GLN A 194 28.95 25.22 -11.25
N GLN A 195 28.47 25.63 -10.06
CA GLN A 195 27.93 26.99 -9.87
C GLN A 195 29.01 28.08 -9.92
N LYS A 196 30.26 27.76 -9.59
CA LYS A 196 31.38 28.70 -9.75
C LYS A 196 31.69 28.96 -11.22
N ASP A 197 31.61 27.91 -12.04
CA ASP A 197 31.90 28.00 -13.47
C ASP A 197 30.70 28.57 -14.27
N ASN A 198 29.47 28.35 -13.79
CA ASN A 198 28.26 28.86 -14.42
C ASN A 198 27.18 29.22 -13.38
N ALA A 199 26.97 30.51 -13.14
CA ALA A 199 25.95 31.01 -12.22
C ALA A 199 24.50 30.68 -12.63
N ALA A 200 24.26 30.30 -13.89
CA ALA A 200 22.96 29.87 -14.42
C ALA A 200 22.87 28.35 -14.61
N PHE A 201 23.66 27.56 -13.86
CA PHE A 201 23.66 26.11 -13.96
C PHE A 201 22.28 25.51 -13.62
N GLU A 202 21.65 24.85 -14.60
CA GLU A 202 20.43 24.06 -14.41
C GLU A 202 20.76 22.57 -14.30
N LEU A 203 20.23 21.93 -13.26
CA LEU A 203 20.48 20.54 -12.94
C LEU A 203 19.48 19.64 -13.69
N ALA A 204 19.66 19.54 -15.00
CA ALA A 204 18.70 18.90 -15.92
C ALA A 204 18.73 17.35 -15.89
N ASP A 205 19.92 16.73 -15.72
CA ASP A 205 20.08 15.27 -15.66
C ASP A 205 20.80 14.87 -14.36
N LEU A 206 20.03 14.39 -13.39
CA LEU A 206 20.53 13.95 -12.08
C LEU A 206 21.44 12.73 -12.20
N GLU A 207 21.22 11.85 -13.18
CA GLU A 207 22.05 10.67 -13.37
C GLU A 207 23.43 11.05 -13.90
N GLN A 208 23.49 11.94 -14.89
CA GLN A 208 24.75 12.47 -15.41
C GLN A 208 25.50 13.24 -14.32
N PHE A 209 24.80 14.08 -13.56
CA PHE A 209 25.37 14.83 -12.44
C PHE A 209 25.98 13.90 -11.38
N TYR A 210 25.24 12.87 -10.96
CA TYR A 210 25.74 11.88 -10.01
C TYR A 210 26.97 11.13 -10.54
N ARG A 211 26.93 10.69 -11.81
CA ARG A 211 28.06 9.97 -12.43
C ARG A 211 29.29 10.86 -12.52
N ALA A 212 29.14 12.13 -12.89
CA ALA A 212 30.25 13.08 -12.97
C ALA A 212 30.84 13.39 -11.58
N ALA A 213 30.00 13.63 -10.57
CA ALA A 213 30.44 13.79 -9.19
C ALA A 213 31.20 12.55 -8.68
N LYS A 214 30.73 11.35 -9.06
CA LYS A 214 31.39 10.08 -8.70
C LYS A 214 32.76 9.93 -9.37
N VAL A 215 32.89 10.27 -10.65
CA VAL A 215 34.18 10.27 -11.35
C VAL A 215 35.17 11.22 -10.67
N ARG A 216 34.74 12.46 -10.35
CA ARG A 216 35.56 13.42 -9.59
C ARG A 216 35.99 12.86 -8.24
N PHE A 217 35.09 12.20 -7.51
CA PHE A 217 35.38 11.57 -6.22
C PHE A 217 36.41 10.44 -6.32
N ASP A 218 36.39 9.66 -7.39
CA ASP A 218 37.29 8.51 -7.55
C ASP A 218 38.66 8.91 -8.13
N GLU A 219 38.71 9.94 -8.97
CA GLU A 219 39.94 10.36 -9.68
C GLU A 219 40.71 11.50 -9.00
N ASP A 220 40.05 12.33 -8.18
CA ASP A 220 40.66 13.50 -7.53
C ASP A 220 40.62 13.40 -5.99
N PRO A 221 41.75 13.06 -5.34
CA PRO A 221 41.83 12.96 -3.89
C PRO A 221 41.43 14.23 -3.14
N ALA A 222 41.75 15.42 -3.68
CA ALA A 222 41.41 16.69 -3.03
C ALA A 222 39.91 16.95 -3.08
N PHE A 223 39.26 16.58 -4.20
CA PHE A 223 37.81 16.60 -4.30
C PHE A 223 37.16 15.59 -3.33
N ALA A 224 37.73 14.39 -3.20
CA ALA A 224 37.22 13.38 -2.27
C ALA A 224 37.28 13.85 -0.80
N ASP A 225 38.36 14.52 -0.40
CA ASP A 225 38.50 15.10 0.94
C ASP A 225 37.48 16.23 1.15
N THR A 226 37.33 17.11 0.16
CA THR A 226 36.31 18.17 0.18
C THR A 226 34.89 17.58 0.32
N ALA A 227 34.57 16.52 -0.42
CA ALA A 227 33.29 15.84 -0.34
C ALA A 227 33.03 15.24 1.05
N ARG A 228 34.06 14.66 1.70
CA ARG A 228 33.97 14.17 3.09
C ARG A 228 33.74 15.31 4.07
N GLU A 229 34.41 16.45 3.90
CA GLU A 229 34.18 17.64 4.72
C GLU A 229 32.75 18.16 4.59
N TYR A 230 32.17 18.16 3.38
CA TYR A 230 30.77 18.52 3.17
C TYR A 230 29.80 17.57 3.88
N VAL A 231 30.10 16.26 3.96
CA VAL A 231 29.29 15.34 4.78
C VAL A 231 29.31 15.76 6.25
N VAL A 232 30.48 16.07 6.80
CA VAL A 232 30.63 16.50 8.20
C VAL A 232 29.87 17.80 8.45
N LYS A 233 29.99 18.79 7.56
CA LYS A 233 29.25 20.06 7.65
C LYS A 233 27.74 19.86 7.56
N LEU A 234 27.28 19.00 6.65
CA LEU A 234 25.86 18.68 6.48
C LEU A 234 25.29 18.03 7.74
N GLN A 235 26.01 17.07 8.32
CA GLN A 235 25.62 16.41 9.58
C GLN A 235 25.73 17.33 10.80
N GLY A 236 26.67 18.28 10.78
CA GLY A 236 26.84 19.30 11.81
C GLY A 236 25.83 20.44 11.73
N GLY A 237 24.94 20.45 10.73
CA GLY A 237 23.89 21.46 10.58
C GLY A 237 24.39 22.80 10.05
N ASP A 238 25.48 22.83 9.27
CA ASP A 238 25.94 24.05 8.61
C ASP A 238 24.86 24.60 7.66
N GLU A 239 24.37 25.80 7.95
CA GLU A 239 23.24 26.42 7.22
C GLU A 239 23.51 26.59 5.72
N THR A 240 24.77 26.85 5.34
CA THR A 240 25.14 27.06 3.93
C THR A 240 25.10 25.74 3.18
N VAL A 241 25.65 24.68 3.78
CA VAL A 241 25.66 23.33 3.20
C VAL A 241 24.25 22.74 3.18
N LEU A 242 23.44 22.97 4.22
CA LEU A 242 22.03 22.58 4.24
C LEU A 242 21.21 23.27 3.15
N ALA A 243 21.47 24.55 2.87
CA ALA A 243 20.79 25.25 1.78
C ALA A 243 21.12 24.63 0.41
N LEU A 244 22.38 24.26 0.17
CA LEU A 244 22.80 23.57 -1.06
C LEU A 244 22.19 22.17 -1.18
N TRP A 245 22.19 21.41 -0.09
CA TRP A 245 21.52 20.12 -0.03
C TRP A 245 20.03 20.25 -0.35
N LYS A 246 19.34 21.22 0.25
CA LYS A 246 17.92 21.45 0.01
C LYS A 246 17.63 21.79 -1.46
N GLN A 247 18.46 22.62 -2.10
CA GLN A 247 18.31 22.91 -3.52
C GLN A 247 18.36 21.63 -4.36
N PHE A 248 19.33 20.76 -4.11
CA PHE A 248 19.44 19.49 -4.82
C PHE A 248 18.22 18.58 -4.57
N VAL A 249 17.79 18.47 -3.32
CA VAL A 249 16.59 17.69 -2.92
C VAL A 249 15.34 18.21 -3.61
N ASP A 250 15.11 19.52 -3.64
CA ASP A 250 13.95 20.15 -4.27
C ASP A 250 13.90 19.86 -5.78
N ILE A 251 15.04 19.95 -6.48
CA ILE A 251 15.14 19.61 -7.91
C ILE A 251 14.80 18.14 -8.13
N SER A 252 15.39 17.23 -7.34
CA SER A 252 15.14 15.79 -7.47
C SER A 252 13.67 15.43 -7.20
N LEU A 253 13.05 16.05 -6.20
CA LEU A 253 11.63 15.91 -5.92
C LEU A 253 10.75 16.43 -7.06
N SER A 254 11.14 17.52 -7.74
CA SER A 254 10.40 18.05 -8.89
C SER A 254 10.37 17.05 -10.06
N HIS A 255 11.47 16.35 -10.31
CA HIS A 255 11.55 15.30 -11.34
C HIS A 255 10.68 14.09 -10.95
N ALA A 256 10.70 13.69 -9.69
CA ALA A 256 9.81 12.65 -9.17
C ALA A 256 8.32 13.04 -9.29
N GLN A 257 7.99 14.31 -8.99
CA GLN A 257 6.61 14.79 -9.07
C GLN A 257 6.09 14.80 -10.52
N ALA A 258 6.90 15.18 -11.51
CA ALA A 258 6.51 15.13 -12.92
C ALA A 258 6.15 13.70 -13.37
N VAL A 259 6.87 12.71 -12.85
CA VAL A 259 6.55 11.29 -13.02
C VAL A 259 5.22 10.92 -12.35
N TYR A 260 5.01 11.36 -11.09
CA TYR A 260 3.77 11.08 -10.35
C TYR A 260 2.55 11.67 -11.04
N ASP A 261 2.66 12.88 -11.58
CA ASP A 261 1.61 13.57 -12.31
C ASP A 261 1.28 12.84 -13.62
N THR A 262 2.31 12.39 -14.35
CA THR A 262 2.13 11.58 -15.58
C THR A 262 1.41 10.26 -15.29
N LEU A 263 1.75 9.62 -14.18
CA LEU A 263 1.08 8.39 -13.71
C LEU A 263 -0.30 8.66 -13.10
N GLY A 264 -0.63 9.91 -12.77
CA GLY A 264 -1.88 10.31 -12.13
C GLY A 264 -2.01 9.80 -10.69
N LEU A 265 -0.90 9.69 -9.95
CA LEU A 265 -0.88 9.24 -8.55
C LEU A 265 -1.55 10.27 -7.61
N LYS A 266 -1.88 9.84 -6.39
CA LYS A 266 -2.40 10.72 -5.31
C LYS A 266 -1.30 11.26 -4.39
N LEU A 267 -0.04 10.91 -4.65
CA LEU A 267 1.10 11.38 -3.88
C LEU A 267 1.37 12.86 -4.20
N ARG A 268 1.52 13.68 -3.16
CA ARG A 268 1.73 15.13 -3.26
C ARG A 268 3.02 15.54 -2.57
N PRO A 269 3.54 16.76 -2.84
CA PRO A 269 4.72 17.28 -2.15
C PRO A 269 4.58 17.29 -0.61
N GLU A 270 3.37 17.54 -0.10
CA GLU A 270 3.10 17.53 1.36
C GLU A 270 3.24 16.13 1.99
N ASP A 271 3.19 15.07 1.19
CA ASP A 271 3.32 13.69 1.66
C ASP A 271 4.80 13.26 1.79
N VAL A 272 5.76 14.13 1.43
CA VAL A 272 7.20 13.86 1.55
C VAL A 272 7.63 13.85 3.02
N ALA A 273 8.25 12.74 3.42
CA ALA A 273 8.79 12.54 4.76
C ALA A 273 10.07 11.70 4.67
N GLY A 274 11.12 12.32 4.16
CA GLY A 274 12.43 11.70 3.91
C GLY A 274 13.14 11.20 5.17
N GLU A 275 14.21 10.47 4.97
CA GLU A 275 15.08 9.96 6.05
C GLU A 275 15.60 11.09 6.94
N SER A 276 15.94 12.24 6.35
CA SER A 276 16.47 13.42 7.06
C SER A 276 15.56 13.94 8.16
N LYS A 277 14.24 13.72 8.03
CA LYS A 277 13.21 14.14 9.01
C LYS A 277 13.45 13.54 10.40
N TYR A 278 14.09 12.38 10.48
CA TYR A 278 14.23 11.60 11.70
C TYR A 278 15.62 11.69 12.33
N ASN A 279 16.53 12.51 11.77
CA ASN A 279 17.91 12.61 12.22
C ASN A 279 18.06 12.92 13.72
N ASP A 280 17.25 13.86 14.23
CA ASP A 280 17.26 14.24 15.65
C ASP A 280 16.75 13.12 16.57
N ASP A 281 15.99 12.17 16.04
CA ASP A 281 15.41 11.05 16.78
C ASP A 281 16.31 9.80 16.79
N LEU A 282 17.39 9.76 15.99
CA LEU A 282 18.23 8.55 15.85
C LEU A 282 18.98 8.19 17.13
N GLN A 283 19.74 9.12 17.70
CA GLN A 283 20.46 8.87 18.95
C GLN A 283 19.50 8.58 20.12
N PRO A 284 18.40 9.35 20.32
CA PRO A 284 17.40 9.03 21.34
C PRO A 284 16.80 7.62 21.23
N VAL A 285 16.63 7.09 20.01
CA VAL A 285 16.13 5.73 19.80
C VAL A 285 17.17 4.69 20.21
N VAL A 286 18.45 4.90 19.85
CA VAL A 286 19.53 4.00 20.24
C VAL A 286 19.71 3.99 21.76
N ASP A 287 19.72 5.16 22.40
CA ASP A 287 19.87 5.29 23.84
C ASP A 287 18.73 4.59 24.60
N ASP A 288 17.48 4.74 24.13
CA ASP A 288 16.32 4.06 24.72
C ASP A 288 16.40 2.53 24.58
N LEU A 289 16.88 2.02 23.44
CA LEU A 289 17.09 0.58 23.26
C LEU A 289 18.17 0.02 24.20
N VAL A 290 19.25 0.77 24.42
CA VAL A 290 20.30 0.40 25.39
C VAL A 290 19.75 0.45 26.81
N GLN A 291 19.02 1.51 27.16
CA GLN A 291 18.42 1.67 28.49
C GLN A 291 17.43 0.53 28.83
N LYS A 292 16.70 0.03 27.82
CA LYS A 292 15.80 -1.13 27.96
C LYS A 292 16.53 -2.48 27.97
N GLY A 293 17.85 -2.49 27.81
CA GLY A 293 18.65 -3.71 27.73
C GLY A 293 18.40 -4.52 26.45
N LEU A 294 17.82 -3.91 25.41
CA LEU A 294 17.54 -4.57 24.13
C LEU A 294 18.73 -4.47 23.18
N ALA A 295 19.40 -3.32 23.16
CA ALA A 295 20.64 -3.13 22.42
C ALA A 295 21.84 -3.28 23.35
N VAL A 296 22.82 -4.07 22.93
CA VAL A 296 24.10 -4.29 23.63
C VAL A 296 25.26 -3.82 22.76
N GLU A 297 26.42 -3.62 23.39
CA GLU A 297 27.64 -3.35 22.65
C GLU A 297 28.28 -4.66 22.17
N ASP A 298 28.60 -4.70 20.88
CA ASP A 298 29.23 -5.84 20.22
C ASP A 298 30.24 -5.30 19.19
N ASP A 299 31.53 -5.60 19.38
CA ASP A 299 32.66 -5.05 18.61
C ASP A 299 32.60 -3.51 18.40
N GLY A 300 32.15 -2.79 19.43
CA GLY A 300 32.01 -1.32 19.42
C GLY A 300 30.81 -0.78 18.63
N ALA A 301 29.97 -1.65 18.07
CA ALA A 301 28.65 -1.31 17.52
C ALA A 301 27.55 -1.51 18.57
N LYS A 302 26.38 -0.89 18.36
CA LYS A 302 25.17 -1.18 19.15
C LYS A 302 24.25 -2.10 18.36
N VAL A 303 23.96 -3.27 18.93
CA VAL A 303 23.29 -4.38 18.24
C VAL A 303 22.14 -4.91 19.08
N VAL A 304 20.99 -5.16 18.42
CA VAL A 304 19.86 -5.90 18.99
C VAL A 304 19.94 -7.33 18.50
N PHE A 305 20.08 -8.29 19.41
CA PHE A 305 20.03 -9.72 19.07
C PHE A 305 18.58 -10.22 19.11
N LEU A 306 18.14 -10.88 18.05
CA LEU A 306 16.77 -11.35 17.90
C LEU A 306 16.74 -12.87 17.78
N ASP A 307 16.24 -13.56 18.81
CA ASP A 307 16.15 -15.02 18.84
C ASP A 307 15.19 -15.60 17.79
N GLU A 308 14.22 -14.79 17.37
CA GLU A 308 13.22 -15.11 16.36
C GLU A 308 13.83 -15.34 14.96
N PHE A 309 15.05 -14.85 14.73
CA PHE A 309 15.76 -14.95 13.47
C PHE A 309 17.13 -15.59 13.69
N LYS A 310 17.57 -16.44 12.77
CA LYS A 310 18.88 -17.09 12.86
C LYS A 310 19.81 -16.61 11.75
N ASN A 311 21.09 -16.39 12.06
CA ASN A 311 22.14 -16.20 11.08
C ASN A 311 22.51 -17.54 10.40
N LYS A 312 23.52 -17.53 9.52
CA LYS A 312 23.93 -18.75 8.79
C LYS A 312 24.56 -19.79 9.71
N GLU A 313 25.08 -19.34 10.83
CA GLU A 313 25.76 -20.10 11.88
C GLU A 313 24.78 -20.68 12.91
N GLY A 314 23.48 -20.34 12.82
CA GLY A 314 22.42 -20.83 13.71
C GLY A 314 22.24 -20.02 14.99
N GLU A 315 22.93 -18.89 15.11
CA GLU A 315 22.89 -17.97 16.25
C GLU A 315 21.82 -16.88 16.04
N PRO A 316 21.37 -16.17 17.10
CA PRO A 316 20.42 -15.06 16.96
C PRO A 316 20.89 -14.01 15.95
N ALA A 317 19.98 -13.51 15.11
CA ALA A 317 20.34 -12.53 14.11
C ALA A 317 20.68 -11.17 14.76
N ALA A 318 21.78 -10.58 14.31
CA ALA A 318 22.23 -9.25 14.72
C ALA A 318 21.50 -8.16 13.92
N PHE A 319 20.75 -7.31 14.59
CA PHE A 319 20.14 -6.11 14.02
C PHE A 319 20.90 -4.87 14.52
N ILE A 320 21.85 -4.39 13.71
CA ILE A 320 22.75 -3.29 14.07
C ILE A 320 22.00 -1.96 13.99
N VAL A 321 21.95 -1.23 15.12
CA VAL A 321 21.26 0.07 15.22
C VAL A 321 22.22 1.26 15.29
N GLN A 322 23.52 1.03 15.54
CA GLN A 322 24.57 2.03 15.41
C GLN A 322 25.91 1.34 15.13
N LYS A 323 26.69 1.85 14.17
CA LYS A 323 28.01 1.31 13.83
C LYS A 323 29.07 1.72 14.86
N GLN A 324 30.20 1.00 14.82
CA GLN A 324 31.45 1.47 15.39
C GLN A 324 31.79 2.87 14.82
N GLY A 325 32.05 3.84 15.70
CA GLY A 325 32.27 5.24 15.33
C GLY A 325 31.01 6.12 15.33
N GLY A 326 29.86 5.61 15.79
CA GLY A 326 28.65 6.40 16.07
C GLY A 326 27.72 6.60 14.87
N GLY A 327 28.11 6.18 13.67
CA GLY A 327 27.28 6.32 12.47
C GLY A 327 26.01 5.47 12.51
N PHE A 328 24.89 6.04 12.06
CA PHE A 328 23.59 5.37 11.98
C PHE A 328 23.40 4.59 10.67
N LEU A 329 22.39 3.72 10.65
CA LEU A 329 21.98 2.90 9.50
C LEU A 329 20.49 3.09 9.19
N TYR A 330 20.03 2.49 8.09
CA TYR A 330 18.60 2.42 7.76
C TYR A 330 17.76 1.87 8.92
N ALA A 331 18.27 0.89 9.67
CA ALA A 331 17.62 0.36 10.86
C ALA A 331 17.29 1.44 11.91
N SER A 332 18.23 2.34 12.17
CA SER A 332 18.05 3.45 13.12
C SER A 332 16.95 4.40 12.64
N THR A 333 17.00 4.78 11.36
CA THR A 333 16.01 5.67 10.73
C THR A 333 14.62 5.04 10.73
N ASP A 334 14.49 3.77 10.37
CA ASP A 334 13.21 3.08 10.33
C ASP A 334 12.59 2.87 11.72
N LEU A 335 13.41 2.64 12.75
CA LEU A 335 12.93 2.59 14.15
C LEU A 335 12.39 3.95 14.59
N ALA A 336 13.11 5.04 14.31
CA ALA A 336 12.66 6.40 14.60
C ALA A 336 11.39 6.76 13.82
N CYS A 337 11.35 6.42 12.53
CA CYS A 337 10.22 6.61 11.64
C CYS A 337 8.97 5.85 12.13
N LEU A 338 9.10 4.58 12.52
CA LEU A 338 8.01 3.79 13.07
C LEU A 338 7.50 4.41 14.39
N ARG A 339 8.41 4.80 15.30
CA ARG A 339 8.06 5.45 16.56
C ARG A 339 7.33 6.78 16.31
N TYR A 340 7.74 7.55 15.31
CA TYR A 340 7.04 8.77 14.88
C TYR A 340 5.64 8.46 14.34
N ARG A 341 5.49 7.48 13.46
CA ARG A 341 4.19 7.13 12.85
C ARG A 341 3.17 6.65 13.89
N ILE A 342 3.61 5.84 14.86
CA ILE A 342 2.73 5.42 15.97
C ILE A 342 2.51 6.56 16.96
N GLY A 343 3.59 7.18 17.46
CA GLY A 343 3.55 8.12 18.57
C GLY A 343 2.98 9.49 18.20
N ARG A 344 3.30 10.00 17.00
CA ARG A 344 2.92 11.34 16.53
C ARG A 344 1.74 11.30 15.55
N LEU A 345 1.78 10.43 14.54
CA LEU A 345 0.68 10.32 13.57
C LEU A 345 -0.50 9.48 14.08
N LYS A 346 -0.34 8.81 15.23
CA LYS A 346 -1.39 7.99 15.88
C LYS A 346 -1.93 6.91 14.94
N ALA A 347 -1.05 6.28 14.17
CA ALA A 347 -1.43 5.25 13.22
C ALA A 347 -1.94 3.98 13.93
N ASP A 348 -3.06 3.45 13.46
CA ASP A 348 -3.57 2.13 13.85
C ASP A 348 -2.95 1.02 13.00
N ARG A 349 -2.55 1.36 11.77
CA ARG A 349 -2.00 0.44 10.78
C ARG A 349 -0.89 1.11 9.96
N LEU A 350 0.25 0.46 9.85
CA LEU A 350 1.38 0.84 9.03
C LEU A 350 1.53 -0.13 7.86
N LEU A 351 1.60 0.39 6.64
CA LEU A 351 1.79 -0.39 5.43
C LEU A 351 3.09 0.04 4.75
N TYR A 352 4.02 -0.88 4.57
CA TYR A 352 5.31 -0.63 3.93
C TYR A 352 5.36 -1.32 2.57
N VAL A 353 5.23 -0.56 1.47
CA VAL A 353 5.18 -1.10 0.11
C VAL A 353 6.59 -1.11 -0.49
N VAL A 354 7.32 -2.20 -0.28
CA VAL A 354 8.77 -2.29 -0.56
C VAL A 354 9.12 -3.58 -1.30
N ASP A 355 10.27 -3.60 -1.99
CA ASP A 355 10.78 -4.79 -2.68
C ASP A 355 11.00 -5.96 -1.69
N HIS A 356 10.58 -7.17 -2.08
CA HIS A 356 10.65 -8.38 -1.26
C HIS A 356 12.04 -8.70 -0.68
N ARG A 357 13.13 -8.22 -1.30
CA ARG A 357 14.50 -8.41 -0.79
C ARG A 357 14.74 -7.74 0.56
N GLN A 358 13.90 -6.79 0.97
CA GLN A 358 13.98 -6.12 2.26
C GLN A 358 13.12 -6.77 3.35
N ALA A 359 12.49 -7.91 3.08
CA ALA A 359 11.58 -8.57 4.03
C ALA A 359 12.21 -8.79 5.41
N LEU A 360 13.42 -9.37 5.46
CA LEU A 360 14.13 -9.65 6.71
C LEU A 360 14.35 -8.38 7.55
N HIS A 361 14.72 -7.27 6.90
CA HIS A 361 14.89 -5.98 7.60
C HIS A 361 13.60 -5.52 8.26
N PHE A 362 12.47 -5.57 7.56
CA PHE A 362 11.17 -5.18 8.12
C PHE A 362 10.68 -6.13 9.22
N GLU A 363 10.96 -7.43 9.09
CA GLU A 363 10.65 -8.41 10.15
C GLU A 363 11.46 -8.13 11.43
N GLN A 364 12.74 -7.83 11.30
CA GLN A 364 13.61 -7.43 12.41
C GLN A 364 13.18 -6.08 13.01
N LEU A 365 12.83 -5.10 12.17
CA LEU A 365 12.30 -3.80 12.58
C LEU A 365 11.03 -3.95 13.41
N PHE A 366 10.04 -4.71 12.93
CA PHE A 366 8.77 -4.88 13.62
C PHE A 366 8.96 -5.65 14.94
N THR A 367 9.78 -6.68 14.96
CA THR A 367 10.10 -7.45 16.16
C THR A 367 10.78 -6.59 17.21
N THR A 368 11.82 -5.84 16.82
CA THR A 368 12.52 -4.89 17.70
C THR A 368 11.57 -3.81 18.21
N SER A 369 10.72 -3.27 17.34
CA SER A 369 9.74 -2.24 17.71
C SER A 369 8.70 -2.74 18.70
N ARG A 370 8.29 -4.01 18.63
CA ARG A 370 7.39 -4.63 19.61
C ARG A 370 8.10 -4.82 20.95
N LYS A 371 9.32 -5.38 20.95
CA LYS A 371 10.12 -5.56 22.19
C LYS A 371 10.39 -4.22 22.88
N ALA A 372 10.64 -3.16 22.11
CA ALA A 372 10.86 -1.82 22.63
C ALA A 372 9.57 -1.07 23.04
N GLY A 373 8.38 -1.63 22.77
CA GLY A 373 7.10 -0.99 23.04
C GLY A 373 6.76 0.18 22.11
N TYR A 374 7.47 0.36 21.01
CA TYR A 374 7.18 1.36 19.98
C TYR A 374 5.99 0.96 19.11
N LEU A 375 5.80 -0.34 18.88
CA LEU A 375 4.67 -0.90 18.15
C LEU A 375 3.75 -1.66 19.12
N PRO A 376 2.65 -1.05 19.58
CA PRO A 376 1.74 -1.70 20.53
C PRO A 376 0.98 -2.87 19.89
N GLU A 377 0.45 -3.78 20.71
CA GLU A 377 -0.23 -5.01 20.23
C GLU A 377 -1.49 -4.72 19.40
N ASN A 378 -2.19 -3.62 19.71
CA ASN A 378 -3.39 -3.20 18.97
C ASN A 378 -3.07 -2.50 17.63
N ALA A 379 -1.81 -2.14 17.37
CA ALA A 379 -1.37 -1.60 16.11
C ALA A 379 -0.79 -2.69 15.18
N LYS A 380 -1.10 -2.56 13.89
CA LYS A 380 -0.61 -3.47 12.84
C LYS A 380 0.52 -2.80 12.06
N ALA A 381 1.60 -3.53 11.80
CA ALA A 381 2.62 -3.15 10.83
C ALA A 381 2.76 -4.28 9.83
N GLU A 382 2.67 -3.97 8.53
CA GLU A 382 2.60 -4.96 7.47
C GLU A 382 3.63 -4.63 6.39
N PHE A 383 4.46 -5.62 6.09
CA PHE A 383 5.37 -5.59 4.94
C PHE A 383 4.59 -6.01 3.69
N ILE A 384 4.37 -5.07 2.79
CA ILE A 384 3.68 -5.27 1.51
C ILE A 384 4.74 -5.49 0.43
N GLY A 385 5.35 -6.67 0.46
CA GLY A 385 6.43 -7.07 -0.43
C GLY A 385 5.98 -7.24 -1.89
N PHE A 386 6.78 -6.74 -2.84
CA PHE A 386 6.61 -7.04 -4.27
C PHE A 386 7.89 -7.60 -4.91
N GLY A 387 7.73 -8.44 -5.93
CA GLY A 387 8.86 -9.06 -6.64
C GLY A 387 9.62 -8.12 -7.59
N THR A 388 10.78 -8.57 -8.07
CA THR A 388 11.59 -7.83 -9.06
C THR A 388 10.88 -7.75 -10.42
N MET A 389 11.03 -6.62 -11.14
CA MET A 389 10.63 -6.55 -12.55
C MET A 389 11.64 -7.29 -13.42
N MET A 390 11.16 -8.25 -14.21
CA MET A 390 12.00 -9.07 -15.08
C MET A 390 11.82 -8.69 -16.55
N GLY A 391 12.90 -8.79 -17.32
CA GLY A 391 12.88 -8.80 -18.77
C GLY A 391 12.37 -10.13 -19.32
N LYS A 392 12.20 -10.21 -20.64
CA LYS A 392 11.79 -11.45 -21.33
C LYS A 392 12.82 -12.58 -21.20
N ASP A 393 14.06 -12.23 -20.86
CA ASP A 393 15.18 -13.14 -20.62
C ASP A 393 15.21 -13.70 -19.18
N GLY A 394 14.23 -13.33 -18.34
CA GLY A 394 14.17 -13.75 -16.94
C GLY A 394 15.17 -13.01 -16.02
N LYS A 395 15.92 -12.04 -16.54
CA LYS A 395 16.87 -11.22 -15.77
C LYS A 395 16.21 -9.91 -15.33
N PRO A 396 16.81 -9.19 -14.35
CA PRO A 396 16.31 -7.87 -13.95
C PRO A 396 16.14 -6.93 -15.14
N PHE A 397 15.01 -6.25 -15.19
CA PHE A 397 14.62 -5.40 -16.31
C PHE A 397 15.63 -4.25 -16.53
N LYS A 398 16.21 -4.21 -17.73
CA LYS A 398 17.26 -3.28 -18.17
C LYS A 398 16.98 -2.80 -19.59
N THR A 399 17.64 -1.71 -20.00
CA THR A 399 17.63 -1.26 -21.40
C THR A 399 18.30 -2.28 -22.31
N ARG A 400 18.17 -2.12 -23.64
CA ARG A 400 18.84 -3.00 -24.63
C ARG A 400 20.37 -2.97 -24.51
N THR A 401 20.94 -1.89 -24.00
CA THR A 401 22.38 -1.70 -23.74
C THR A 401 22.82 -2.24 -22.37
N GLY A 402 21.88 -2.63 -21.50
CA GLY A 402 22.16 -3.15 -20.15
C GLY A 402 22.13 -2.10 -19.03
N ASP A 403 21.80 -0.85 -19.37
CA ASP A 403 21.66 0.26 -18.44
C ASP A 403 20.31 0.21 -17.68
N THR A 404 20.22 1.02 -16.62
CA THR A 404 18.99 1.22 -15.87
C THR A 404 17.96 1.94 -16.76
N VAL A 405 16.73 1.45 -16.79
CA VAL A 405 15.66 2.10 -17.57
C VAL A 405 15.17 3.34 -16.83
N LYS A 406 15.32 4.52 -17.46
CA LYS A 406 14.72 5.77 -16.99
C LYS A 406 13.20 5.67 -17.08
N LEU A 407 12.52 6.11 -16.02
CA LEU A 407 11.06 5.96 -15.96
C LEU A 407 10.34 6.85 -16.98
N VAL A 408 10.84 8.06 -17.20
CA VAL A 408 10.27 9.03 -18.15
C VAL A 408 10.26 8.45 -19.56
N ASP A 409 11.35 7.81 -19.99
CA ASP A 409 11.46 7.15 -21.29
C ASP A 409 10.46 6.00 -21.43
N LEU A 410 10.33 5.18 -20.38
CA LEU A 410 9.37 4.07 -20.35
C LEU A 410 7.92 4.55 -20.50
N LEU A 411 7.55 5.63 -19.81
CA LEU A 411 6.19 6.20 -19.88
C LEU A 411 5.94 6.85 -21.25
N THR A 412 6.92 7.54 -21.79
CA THR A 412 6.85 8.14 -23.14
C THR A 412 6.64 7.06 -24.20
N GLU A 413 7.47 6.01 -24.18
CA GLU A 413 7.35 4.88 -25.11
C GLU A 413 6.01 4.16 -24.96
N ALA A 414 5.50 4.00 -23.73
CA ALA A 414 4.18 3.40 -23.49
C ALA A 414 3.05 4.22 -24.14
N VAL A 415 3.08 5.54 -24.02
CA VAL A 415 2.09 6.45 -24.64
C VAL A 415 2.20 6.42 -26.17
N GLU A 416 3.41 6.40 -26.71
CA GLU A 416 3.64 6.33 -28.17
C GLU A 416 3.09 5.03 -28.75
N ARG A 417 3.43 3.89 -28.15
CA ARG A 417 2.95 2.56 -28.57
C ARG A 417 1.42 2.47 -28.49
N ALA A 418 0.83 2.93 -27.37
CA ALA A 418 -0.63 2.97 -27.23
C ALA A 418 -1.27 3.88 -28.28
N THR A 419 -0.67 5.04 -28.57
CA THR A 419 -1.17 5.98 -29.58
C THR A 419 -1.16 5.37 -30.99
N ALA A 420 -0.09 4.64 -31.35
CA ALA A 420 -0.01 3.95 -32.63
C ALA A 420 -1.11 2.88 -32.76
N LEU A 421 -1.28 2.02 -31.75
CA LEU A 421 -2.32 0.98 -31.71
C LEU A 421 -3.74 1.57 -31.79
N VAL A 422 -3.99 2.70 -31.12
CA VAL A 422 -5.29 3.38 -31.19
C VAL A 422 -5.55 3.96 -32.57
N LYS A 423 -4.55 4.57 -33.23
CA LYS A 423 -4.68 5.08 -34.60
C LYS A 423 -5.00 3.97 -35.60
N GLU A 424 -4.39 2.80 -35.43
CA GLU A 424 -4.63 1.62 -36.26
C GLU A 424 -6.07 1.11 -36.09
N LYS A 425 -6.53 0.92 -34.84
CA LYS A 425 -7.86 0.36 -34.55
C LYS A 425 -9.00 1.37 -34.73
N ILE A 426 -8.71 2.66 -34.63
CA ILE A 426 -9.71 3.74 -34.67
C ILE A 426 -9.24 4.81 -35.67
N PRO A 427 -9.51 4.64 -36.97
CA PRO A 427 -9.01 5.54 -38.03
C PRO A 427 -9.41 7.02 -37.85
N ASN A 428 -10.53 7.29 -37.16
CA ASN A 428 -11.04 8.64 -36.87
C ASN A 428 -10.63 9.20 -35.49
N TRP A 429 -9.62 8.62 -34.83
CA TRP A 429 -9.17 8.99 -33.49
C TRP A 429 -8.86 10.49 -33.34
N ALA A 430 -8.18 11.10 -34.33
CA ALA A 430 -7.81 12.51 -34.30
C ALA A 430 -9.03 13.45 -34.19
N ARG A 431 -10.17 13.08 -34.80
CA ARG A 431 -11.43 13.85 -34.74
C ARG A 431 -12.13 13.69 -33.38
N MET A 432 -12.02 12.53 -32.74
CA MET A 432 -12.58 12.29 -31.40
C MET A 432 -11.78 12.96 -30.29
N ARG A 433 -10.44 13.01 -30.40
CA ARG A 433 -9.59 13.71 -29.41
C ARG A 433 -9.90 15.21 -29.37
N ARG A 434 -10.00 15.88 -30.53
CA ARG A 434 -10.37 17.31 -30.59
C ARG A 434 -11.73 17.59 -29.96
N ARG A 435 -12.72 16.69 -30.09
CA ARG A 435 -14.03 16.83 -29.43
C ARG A 435 -13.98 16.68 -27.89
N LYS A 436 -13.08 15.85 -27.35
CA LYS A 436 -12.87 15.73 -25.89
C LYS A 436 -12.13 16.94 -25.31
N SER A 437 -11.14 17.47 -26.04
CA SER A 437 -10.39 18.67 -25.64
C SER A 437 -11.18 19.97 -25.84
N ALA A 438 -12.15 20.00 -26.76
CA ALA A 438 -12.99 21.15 -27.07
C ALA A 438 -14.31 21.20 -26.28
N LYS A 439 -14.54 20.30 -25.31
CA LYS A 439 -15.53 20.55 -24.24
C LYS A 439 -14.84 21.39 -23.16
N PRO A 440 -15.17 22.69 -23.01
CA PRO A 440 -14.73 23.44 -21.86
C PRO A 440 -15.35 22.82 -20.62
N SER A 441 -14.64 22.90 -19.50
CA SER A 441 -15.19 22.75 -18.16
C SER A 441 -16.43 23.66 -18.00
N ALA A 442 -17.61 23.12 -18.23
CA ALA A 442 -18.86 23.75 -17.88
C ALA A 442 -19.28 23.26 -16.49
N SER A 443 -19.28 24.20 -15.55
CA SER A 443 -19.88 24.18 -14.21
C SER A 443 -19.18 23.39 -13.10
N ALA A 444 -18.30 24.11 -12.39
CA ALA A 444 -18.52 24.26 -10.96
C ALA A 444 -19.85 25.04 -10.76
N ARG A 445 -20.65 24.61 -9.78
CA ARG A 445 -21.89 25.21 -9.26
C ARG A 445 -23.15 25.09 -10.14
N SER A 446 -23.96 24.09 -9.84
CA SER A 446 -25.39 24.32 -9.60
C SER A 446 -25.88 23.38 -8.49
N ASN A 447 -26.50 23.98 -7.48
CA ASN A 447 -27.36 23.31 -6.51
C ASN A 447 -28.55 22.65 -7.22
N THR A 448 -29.18 21.72 -6.48
CA THR A 448 -30.52 21.11 -6.66
C THR A 448 -30.67 19.95 -7.67
N PRO A 449 -31.58 18.99 -7.37
CA PRO A 449 -31.33 17.56 -7.46
C PRO A 449 -32.21 16.84 -8.49
N ILE A 450 -31.75 15.68 -8.97
CA ILE A 450 -32.58 14.53 -9.39
C ILE A 450 -31.86 13.27 -8.93
#